data_AF-A0A5C1MEZ8-F1
#
_entry.id   AF-A0A5C1MEZ8-F1
#
_cell.length_a   1.000
_cell.length_b   1.000
_cell.length_c   1.000
_cell.angle_alpha   90.00
_cell.angle_beta   90.00
_cell.angle_gamma   90.00
#
_symmetry.space_group_name_H-M   'P 1'
#
loop_
_entity.id
_entity.type
_entity.pdbx_description
1 polymer ?
#
loop_
_entity_poly.entity_id
_entity_poly.type
_entity_poly.pdbx_seq_one_letter_code
_entity_poly.pdbx_strand_id
1 'polypeptide(L)'
;MVIKVGNIVSHTGALEWGAGKVMEITSSSALIQFSDGKNRKIAVSHFPTLQPAAPGSFLPAPEVPVVMKAVRAPKTSKAPRKKL
;
A
#
# COMPACT_ATOMS: atom_id res chain seq x y z
N MET A 1 -1.04 16.64 -7.36
CA MET A 1 -0.59 15.38 -8.00
C MET A 1 -1.78 14.46 -8.15
N VAL A 2 -2.02 13.91 -9.35
CA VAL A 2 -3.08 12.91 -9.58
C VAL A 2 -2.42 11.55 -9.56
N ILE A 3 -2.68 10.75 -8.52
CA ILE A 3 -2.18 9.39 -8.41
C ILE A 3 -3.19 8.45 -9.08
N LYS A 4 -2.71 7.57 -9.96
CA LYS A 4 -3.52 6.51 -10.58
C LYS A 4 -2.83 5.15 -10.36
N VAL A 5 -3.63 4.09 -10.38
CA VAL A 5 -3.09 2.73 -10.39
C VAL A 5 -2.11 2.58 -11.56
N GLY A 6 -0.97 1.95 -11.31
CA GLY A 6 0.13 1.78 -12.26
C GLY A 6 1.10 2.96 -12.35
N ASN A 7 0.83 4.11 -11.70
CA ASN A 7 1.81 5.20 -11.65
C ASN A 7 3.04 4.80 -10.84
N ILE A 8 4.20 5.29 -11.27
CA ILE A 8 5.46 5.14 -10.58
C ILE A 8 5.73 6.41 -9.78
N VAL A 9 5.93 6.25 -8.49
CA VAL A 9 6.11 7.34 -7.53
C VAL A 9 7.34 7.06 -6.66
N SER A 10 7.85 8.08 -5.99
CA SER A 10 8.93 7.96 -4.99
C SER A 10 8.56 8.79 -3.76
N HIS A 11 9.06 8.37 -2.60
CA HIS A 11 8.77 9.06 -1.35
C HIS A 11 9.93 10.00 -0.97
N THR A 12 9.65 11.29 -0.83
CA THR A 12 10.64 12.34 -0.52
C THR A 12 11.37 12.11 0.81
N GLY A 13 10.64 11.69 1.84
CA GLY A 13 11.20 11.44 3.17
C GLY A 13 11.76 10.02 3.37
N ALA A 14 11.73 9.17 2.35
CA ALA A 14 12.14 7.77 2.48
C ALA A 14 12.81 7.29 1.19
N LEU A 15 13.94 7.91 0.85
CA LEU A 15 14.74 7.59 -0.34
C LEU A 15 15.15 6.10 -0.39
N GLU A 16 15.33 5.49 0.77
CA GLU A 16 15.62 4.05 0.95
C GLU A 16 14.52 3.11 0.40
N TRP A 17 13.29 3.58 0.22
CA TRP A 17 12.22 2.76 -0.38
C TRP A 17 12.37 2.69 -1.91
N GLY A 18 13.08 3.65 -2.51
CA GLY A 18 13.22 3.78 -3.95
C GLY A 18 11.91 4.15 -4.65
N ALA A 19 11.84 3.80 -5.93
CA ALA A 19 10.62 3.95 -6.73
C ALA A 19 9.57 2.93 -6.29
N GLY A 20 8.30 3.27 -6.47
CA GLY A 20 7.18 2.41 -6.13
C GLY A 20 6.05 2.50 -7.13
N LYS A 21 5.45 1.35 -7.42
CA LYS A 21 4.28 1.22 -8.29
C LYS A 21 3.01 1.26 -7.46
N VAL A 22 2.11 2.18 -7.80
CA VAL A 22 0.78 2.26 -7.19
C VAL A 22 -0.03 1.04 -7.64
N MET A 23 -0.42 0.19 -6.69
CA MET A 23 -1.17 -1.03 -6.97
C MET A 23 -2.67 -0.84 -6.81
N GLU A 24 -3.08 -0.13 -5.76
CA GLU A 24 -4.48 0.10 -5.45
C GLU A 24 -4.67 1.53 -4.92
N ILE A 25 -5.81 2.14 -5.24
CA ILE A 25 -6.22 3.42 -4.69
C ILE A 25 -7.61 3.27 -4.09
N THR A 26 -7.73 3.69 -2.85
CA THR A 26 -8.98 3.79 -2.09
C THR A 26 -9.26 5.27 -1.82
N SER A 27 -10.47 5.58 -1.37
CA SER A 27 -10.87 6.97 -1.04
C SER A 27 -9.99 7.62 0.03
N SER A 28 -9.28 6.84 0.85
CA SER A 28 -8.48 7.32 1.98
C SER A 28 -6.99 7.01 1.89
N SER A 29 -6.56 6.22 0.90
CA SER A 29 -5.15 5.80 0.79
C SER A 29 -4.81 5.13 -0.53
N ALA A 30 -3.52 5.09 -0.87
CA ALA A 30 -2.98 4.28 -1.96
C ALA A 30 -2.07 3.17 -1.40
N LEU A 31 -2.20 1.96 -1.92
CA LEU A 31 -1.26 0.87 -1.69
C LEU A 31 -0.17 0.92 -2.76
N ILE A 32 1.08 1.08 -2.34
CA ILE A 32 2.23 1.24 -3.23
C ILE A 32 3.23 0.13 -2.93
N GLN A 33 3.65 -0.60 -3.96
CA GLN A 33 4.77 -1.53 -3.87
C GLN A 33 6.05 -0.80 -4.19
N PHE A 34 6.96 -0.69 -3.23
CA PHE A 34 8.25 -0.05 -3.41
C PHE A 34 9.32 -1.05 -3.87
N SER A 35 10.39 -0.57 -4.50
CA SER A 35 11.50 -1.38 -4.99
C SER A 35 12.28 -2.08 -3.87
N ASP A 36 12.11 -1.66 -2.60
CA ASP A 36 12.58 -2.44 -1.44
C ASP A 36 11.79 -3.75 -1.21
N GLY A 37 10.81 -4.05 -2.07
CA GLY A 37 10.00 -5.26 -2.02
C GLY A 37 8.81 -5.18 -1.05
N LYS A 38 8.60 -4.06 -0.36
CA LYS A 38 7.51 -3.90 0.61
C LYS A 38 6.32 -3.13 0.03
N ASN A 39 5.12 -3.61 0.32
CA ASN A 39 3.89 -2.88 0.08
C ASN A 39 3.61 -1.94 1.26
N ARG A 40 3.45 -0.65 1.00
CA ARG A 40 3.11 0.36 2.01
C ARG A 40 1.83 1.08 1.64
N LYS A 41 0.98 1.31 2.63
CA LYS A 41 -0.28 2.03 2.49
C LYS A 41 -0.03 3.49 2.87
N ILE A 42 -0.18 4.39 1.91
CA ILE A 42 0.02 5.83 2.08
C ILE A 42 -1.34 6.51 2.12
N ALA A 43 -1.66 7.20 3.23
CA ALA A 43 -2.91 7.95 3.33
C ALA A 43 -2.91 9.15 2.38
N VAL A 44 -4.10 9.60 1.95
CA VAL A 44 -4.22 10.76 1.03
C VAL A 44 -3.57 12.02 1.61
N SER A 45 -3.58 12.18 2.93
CA SER A 45 -2.92 13.27 3.65
C SER A 45 -1.39 13.30 3.44
N HIS A 46 -0.79 12.17 3.08
CA HIS A 46 0.63 12.03 2.80
C HIS A 46 0.94 11.98 1.29
N PHE A 47 -0.03 12.18 0.41
CA PHE A 47 0.26 12.29 -1.03
C PHE A 47 1.20 13.44 -1.41
N PRO A 48 1.24 14.58 -0.69
CA PRO A 48 2.22 15.63 -0.96
C PRO A 48 3.69 15.20 -0.78
N THR A 49 3.96 14.13 -0.02
CA THR A 49 5.32 13.60 0.16
C THR A 49 5.73 12.62 -0.96
N LEU A 50 4.78 12.27 -1.84
CA LEU A 50 5.03 11.46 -3.02
C LEU A 50 5.39 12.37 -4.20
N GLN A 51 6.38 11.94 -4.97
CA GLN A 51 6.78 12.58 -6.21
C GLN A 51 6.67 11.60 -7.38
N PRO A 52 6.34 12.06 -8.60
CA PRO A 52 6.43 11.23 -9.79
C PRO A 52 7.86 10.72 -9.98
N ALA A 53 8.01 9.46 -10.34
CA ALA A 53 9.31 8.87 -10.68
C ALA A 53 9.29 8.29 -12.09
N ALA A 54 10.48 8.12 -12.67
CA ALA A 54 10.60 7.63 -14.04
C ALA A 54 10.00 6.21 -14.16
N PRO A 55 9.26 5.90 -15.24
CA PRO A 55 8.63 4.58 -15.42
C PRO A 55 9.60 3.41 -15.34
N GLY A 56 10.86 3.62 -15.74
CA GLY A 56 11.93 2.61 -15.70
C GLY A 56 12.70 2.53 -14.37
N SER A 57 12.41 3.39 -13.40
CA SER A 57 13.09 3.37 -12.09
C SER A 57 12.52 2.32 -11.13
N PHE A 58 11.31 1.83 -11.38
CA PHE A 58 10.74 0.75 -10.60
C PHE A 58 11.27 -0.59 -11.08
N LEU A 59 12.17 -1.19 -10.30
CA LEU A 59 12.58 -2.57 -10.45
C LEU A 59 11.82 -3.38 -9.39
N PRO A 60 10.85 -4.23 -9.77
CA PRO A 60 10.25 -5.14 -8.83
C PRO A 60 11.30 -6.16 -8.39
N ALA A 61 11.42 -6.37 -7.08
CA ALA A 61 12.17 -7.51 -6.56
C ALA A 61 11.52 -8.81 -7.10
N PRO A 62 12.31 -9.85 -7.42
CA PRO A 62 11.77 -11.10 -7.94
C PRO A 62 10.68 -11.64 -7.02
N GLU A 63 9.54 -11.95 -7.61
CA GLU A 63 8.28 -12.18 -6.95
C GLU A 63 8.35 -13.44 -6.07
N VAL A 64 8.58 -13.27 -4.77
CA VAL A 64 8.09 -14.24 -3.79
C VAL A 64 6.61 -13.93 -3.56
N PRO A 65 5.68 -14.87 -3.79
CA PRO A 65 4.26 -14.60 -3.67
C PRO A 65 3.96 -14.19 -2.23
N VAL A 66 3.78 -12.88 -2.01
CA VAL A 66 3.26 -12.35 -0.76
C VAL A 66 1.84 -12.88 -0.65
N VAL A 67 1.70 -13.93 0.16
CA VAL A 67 0.41 -14.43 0.60
C VAL A 67 -0.29 -13.23 1.26
N MET A 68 -1.28 -12.67 0.56
CA MET A 68 -2.21 -11.72 1.15
C MET A 68 -2.88 -12.44 2.32
N LYS A 69 -2.38 -12.25 3.54
CA LYS A 69 -3.14 -12.62 4.73
C LYS A 69 -4.36 -11.70 4.74
N ALA A 70 -5.48 -12.27 4.29
CA ALA A 70 -6.79 -11.68 4.35
C ALA A 70 -6.98 -11.00 5.70
N VAL A 71 -7.27 -9.71 5.66
CA VAL A 71 -7.64 -8.89 6.81
C VAL A 71 -8.75 -9.62 7.56
N ARG A 72 -8.51 -9.91 8.85
CA ARG A 72 -9.52 -10.49 9.75
C ARG A 72 -10.78 -9.62 9.71
N ALA A 73 -11.90 -10.21 9.28
CA ALA A 73 -13.20 -9.61 9.44
C ALA A 73 -13.50 -9.37 10.94
N PRO A 74 -13.94 -8.17 11.36
CA PRO A 74 -14.40 -7.96 12.71
C PRO A 74 -15.79 -8.60 12.87
N LYS A 75 -15.88 -9.73 13.59
CA LYS A 75 -17.18 -10.26 14.04
C LYS A 75 -17.41 -9.87 15.50
N THR A 76 -18.22 -8.82 15.57
CA THR A 76 -19.06 -8.33 16.67
C THR A 76 -19.33 -9.29 17.83
N SER A 77 -19.22 -8.73 19.03
CA SER A 77 -19.63 -9.27 20.32
C SER A 77 -21.05 -9.85 20.29
N LYS A 78 -21.23 -11.08 20.76
CA LYS A 78 -22.54 -11.60 21.20
C LYS A 78 -22.42 -12.13 22.64
N ALA A 79 -23.37 -11.66 23.45
CA ALA A 79 -23.52 -11.79 24.90
C ALA A 79 -23.45 -13.24 25.44
N PRO A 80 -23.16 -13.41 26.75
CA PRO A 80 -23.10 -14.73 27.38
C PRO A 80 -24.47 -15.42 27.46
N ARG A 81 -24.35 -16.75 27.47
CA ARG A 81 -25.37 -17.79 27.27
C ARG A 81 -26.59 -17.70 28.21
N LYS A 82 -27.73 -18.18 27.70
CA LYS A 82 -28.91 -18.62 28.47
C LYS A 82 -28.88 -20.14 28.63
N LYS A 83 -29.30 -20.66 29.80
CA LYS A 83 -29.79 -22.02 30.18
C LYS A 83 -29.28 -22.37 31.58
N LEU A 84 -29.99 -23.08 32.45
CA LEU A 84 -31.35 -23.60 32.57
C LEU A 84 -31.46 -23.99 34.06
#